data_AF-A0A2W4TVB4-F1
#
_entry.id   AF-A0A2W4TVB4-F1
#
_cell.length_a   1.000
_cell.length_b   1.000
_cell.length_c   1.000
_cell.angle_alpha   90.00
_cell.angle_beta   90.00
_cell.angle_gamma   90.00
#
_symmetry.space_group_name_H-M   'P 1'
#
loop_
_entity.id
_entity.type
_entity.pdbx_description
1 polymer ?
#
loop_
_entity_poly.entity_id
_entity_poly.type
_entity_poly.pdbx_seq_one_letter_code
_entity_poly.pdbx_strand_id
1 'polypeptide(L)'
;MVESTPSNDTLAGSPTDSTSEPSSREVAEVVAELEKYRARLVEDFTTAAKKAKLPKSMTNAQLKAHPEIAKIDVSLAKLRGEPAA
;
A
#
# COMPACT_ATOMS: atom_id res chain seq x y z
N MET A 1 13.88 -8.81 -56.34
CA MET A 1 15.11 -8.24 -55.77
C MET A 1 14.70 -7.30 -54.64
N VAL A 2 15.02 -7.71 -53.40
CA VAL A 2 15.19 -6.96 -52.13
C VAL A 2 14.17 -5.84 -51.83
N GLU A 3 13.17 -6.07 -50.98
CA GLU A 3 13.16 -5.96 -49.49
C GLU A 3 13.49 -4.55 -48.96
N SER A 4 12.50 -3.92 -48.32
CA SER A 4 12.68 -2.88 -47.29
C SER A 4 11.36 -2.67 -46.55
N THR A 5 11.04 -3.58 -45.65
CA THR A 5 10.25 -3.26 -44.45
C THR A 5 11.19 -2.61 -43.44
N PRO A 6 10.96 -1.37 -42.98
CA PRO A 6 11.57 -0.91 -41.74
C PRO A 6 10.71 -1.39 -40.55
N SER A 7 11.25 -2.41 -39.88
CA SER A 7 11.49 -2.45 -38.43
C SER A 7 10.34 -2.09 -37.47
N ASN A 8 9.77 -3.17 -36.91
CA ASN A 8 9.55 -3.38 -35.48
C ASN A 8 9.96 -2.23 -34.52
N ASP A 9 8.97 -1.57 -33.93
CA ASP A 9 9.09 -0.94 -32.60
C ASP A 9 8.02 -1.56 -31.68
N THR A 10 8.15 -2.86 -31.44
CA THR A 10 7.73 -3.42 -30.15
C THR A 10 8.99 -3.57 -29.33
N LEU A 11 9.30 -2.53 -28.54
CA LEU A 11 10.13 -2.70 -27.35
C LEU A 11 9.27 -2.38 -26.14
N ALA A 12 8.63 -3.45 -25.66
CA ALA A 12 8.29 -3.57 -24.25
C ALA A 12 9.55 -3.29 -23.42
N GLY A 13 9.44 -2.35 -22.50
CA GLY A 13 10.48 -2.00 -21.55
C GLY A 13 9.86 -1.24 -20.41
N SER A 14 9.30 -1.99 -19.46
CA SER A 14 8.91 -1.55 -18.12
C SER A 14 9.87 -0.48 -17.59
N PRO A 15 9.41 0.59 -16.90
CA PRO A 15 10.33 1.42 -16.14
C PRO A 15 10.89 0.55 -15.02
N THR A 16 12.03 -0.08 -15.32
CA THR A 16 13.19 -0.27 -14.45
C THR A 16 12.84 -0.38 -12.97
N ASP A 17 12.62 -1.62 -12.55
CA ASP A 17 12.87 -2.11 -11.20
C ASP A 17 14.37 -1.92 -10.90
N SER A 18 14.75 -0.67 -10.64
CA SER A 18 16.13 -0.33 -10.31
C SER A 18 16.34 -0.75 -8.86
N THR A 19 17.16 -1.77 -8.68
CA THR A 19 17.64 -2.29 -7.39
C THR A 19 18.60 -1.30 -6.69
N SER A 20 18.27 -0.01 -6.71
CA SER A 20 18.88 1.03 -5.88
C SER A 20 18.05 1.16 -4.61
N GLU A 21 18.70 1.41 -3.47
CA GLU A 21 17.98 1.76 -2.24
C GLU A 21 17.00 2.91 -2.54
N PRO A 22 15.72 2.77 -2.14
CA PRO A 22 14.73 3.80 -2.40
C PRO A 22 15.16 5.10 -1.72
N SER A 23 15.01 6.21 -2.41
CA SER A 23 15.32 7.51 -1.82
C SER A 23 14.40 7.79 -0.64
N SER A 24 14.87 8.58 0.33
CA SER A 24 14.04 8.96 1.50
C SER A 24 12.71 9.59 1.10
N ARG A 25 12.66 10.26 -0.05
CA ARG A 25 11.43 10.85 -0.60
C ARG A 25 10.45 9.79 -1.07
N GLU A 26 10.90 8.80 -1.83
CA GLU A 26 10.06 7.71 -2.32
C GLU A 26 9.50 6.90 -1.15
N VAL A 27 10.33 6.62 -0.13
CA VAL A 27 9.86 5.97 1.11
C VAL A 27 8.79 6.81 1.81
N ALA A 28 8.97 8.13 1.92
CA ALA A 28 7.99 9.01 2.54
C ALA A 28 6.67 9.06 1.76
N GLU A 29 6.71 9.06 0.43
CA GLU A 29 5.53 9.01 -0.43
C GLU A 29 4.75 7.70 -0.25
N VAL A 30 5.44 6.56 -0.23
CA VAL A 30 4.83 5.24 0.03
C VAL A 30 4.24 5.16 1.45
N VAL A 31 4.95 5.67 2.46
CA VAL A 31 4.45 5.74 3.84
C VAL A 31 3.16 6.55 3.90
N ALA A 32 3.12 7.73 3.28
CA ALA A 32 1.93 8.57 3.27
C ALA A 32 0.74 7.90 2.57
N GLU A 33 0.99 7.17 1.48
CA GLU A 33 -0.05 6.42 0.78
C GLU A 33 -0.59 5.25 1.62
N LEU A 34 0.29 4.49 2.27
CA LEU A 34 -0.09 3.41 3.18
C LEU A 34 -0.91 3.91 4.37
N GLU A 35 -0.53 5.05 4.97
CA GLU A 35 -1.30 5.66 6.05
C GLU A 35 -2.70 6.10 5.59
N LYS A 36 -2.78 6.71 4.40
CA LYS A 36 -4.05 7.10 3.79
C LYS A 36 -4.93 5.88 3.53
N TYR A 37 -4.35 4.79 3.02
CA TYR A 37 -5.07 3.55 2.78
C TYR A 37 -5.59 2.92 4.08
N ARG A 38 -4.76 2.89 5.13
CA ARG A 38 -5.16 2.46 6.47
C ARG A 38 -6.32 3.30 7.02
N ALA A 39 -6.25 4.63 6.90
CA ALA A 39 -7.30 5.53 7.37
C ALA A 39 -8.64 5.24 6.67
N ARG A 40 -8.62 5.03 5.35
CA ARG A 40 -9.81 4.65 4.57
C ARG A 40 -10.40 3.32 5.04
N LEU A 41 -9.57 2.30 5.26
CA LEU A 41 -10.04 1.01 5.79
C LEU A 41 -10.71 1.16 7.15
N VAL A 42 -10.12 1.95 8.05
CA VAL A 42 -10.70 2.23 9.37
C VAL A 42 -12.03 2.95 9.25
N GLU A 43 -12.13 3.94 8.36
CA GLU A 43 -13.36 4.70 8.12
C GLU A 43 -14.47 3.83 7.53
N ASP A 44 -14.17 3.05 6.48
CA ASP A 44 -15.10 2.15 5.81
C ASP A 44 -15.62 1.12 6.82
N PHE A 45 -14.72 0.51 7.59
CA PHE A 45 -15.07 -0.44 8.64
C PHE A 45 -15.91 0.19 9.75
N THR A 46 -15.52 1.37 10.23
CA THR A 46 -16.27 2.09 11.28
C THR A 46 -17.66 2.47 10.79
N THR A 47 -17.80 2.86 9.53
CA THR A 47 -19.07 3.19 8.90
C THR A 47 -19.96 1.95 8.77
N ALA A 48 -19.39 0.82 8.34
CA ALA A 48 -20.11 -0.46 8.29
C ALA A 48 -20.55 -0.91 9.68
N ALA A 49 -19.67 -0.82 10.68
CA ALA A 49 -19.95 -1.17 12.07
C ALA A 49 -21.07 -0.29 12.66
N LYS A 50 -21.06 1.02 12.39
CA LYS A 50 -22.15 1.93 12.79
C LYS A 50 -23.49 1.52 12.16
N LYS A 51 -23.50 1.21 10.86
CA LYS A 51 -24.71 0.72 10.16
C LYS A 51 -25.23 -0.59 10.76
N ALA A 52 -24.32 -1.48 11.15
CA ALA A 52 -24.62 -2.74 11.83
C ALA A 52 -24.90 -2.58 13.34
N LYS A 53 -24.88 -1.35 13.88
CA LYS A 53 -25.08 -1.03 15.30
C LYS A 53 -24.13 -1.78 16.25
N LEU A 54 -22.91 -2.06 15.78
CA LEU A 54 -21.89 -2.71 16.61
C LEU A 54 -21.49 -1.81 17.78
N PRO A 55 -21.33 -2.36 19.00
CA PRO A 55 -20.76 -1.63 20.12
C PRO A 55 -19.34 -1.16 19.81
N LYS A 56 -18.98 0.06 20.23
CA LYS A 56 -17.64 0.65 20.02
C LYS A 56 -16.50 -0.27 20.49
N SER A 57 -16.68 -0.95 21.63
CA SER A 57 -15.68 -1.89 22.16
C SER A 57 -15.39 -3.02 21.17
N MET A 58 -16.42 -3.54 20.51
CA MET A 58 -16.30 -4.63 19.54
C MET A 58 -15.73 -4.12 18.21
N THR A 59 -16.15 -2.93 17.75
CA THR A 59 -15.56 -2.27 16.57
C THR A 59 -14.05 -2.07 16.75
N ASN A 60 -13.63 -1.57 17.91
CA ASN A 60 -12.21 -1.35 18.20
C ASN A 60 -11.43 -2.66 18.29
N ALA A 61 -12.00 -3.71 18.89
CA ALA A 61 -11.38 -5.03 18.93
C ALA A 61 -11.19 -5.61 17.53
N GLN A 62 -12.19 -5.48 16.66
CA GLN A 62 -12.11 -5.95 15.28
C GLN A 62 -11.14 -5.12 14.42
N LEU A 63 -11.08 -3.80 14.61
CA LEU A 63 -10.08 -2.95 13.95
C LEU A 63 -8.66 -3.37 14.32
N LYS A 64 -8.39 -3.63 15.61
CA LYS A 64 -7.07 -4.12 16.07
C LYS A 64 -6.73 -5.51 15.53
N ALA A 65 -7.74 -6.36 15.36
CA ALA A 65 -7.57 -7.70 14.80
C ALA A 65 -7.66 -7.72 13.25
N HIS A 66 -7.81 -6.56 12.60
CA HIS A 66 -8.02 -6.52 11.16
C HIS A 66 -6.71 -6.87 10.44
N PRO A 67 -6.67 -7.98 9.67
CA PRO A 67 -5.41 -8.53 9.16
C PRO A 67 -4.69 -7.56 8.22
N GLU A 68 -5.44 -6.80 7.41
CA GLU A 68 -4.84 -5.84 6.49
C GLU A 68 -4.29 -4.61 7.20
N ILE A 69 -4.92 -4.16 8.30
CA ILE A 69 -4.42 -3.04 9.08
C ILE A 69 -3.12 -3.45 9.77
N ALA A 70 -3.08 -4.66 10.33
CA ALA A 70 -1.87 -5.20 10.95
C ALA A 70 -0.71 -5.32 9.95
N LYS A 71 -0.96 -5.77 8.72
CA LYS A 71 0.08 -5.81 7.67
C LYS A 71 0.59 -4.42 7.32
N ILE A 72 -0.31 -3.44 7.17
CA ILE A 72 0.08 -2.06 6.88
C ILE A 72 0.91 -1.49 8.03
N ASP A 73 0.52 -1.72 9.28
CA ASP A 73 1.24 -1.25 10.46
C ASP A 73 2.66 -1.85 10.54
N VAL A 74 2.81 -3.15 10.24
CA VAL A 74 4.12 -3.80 10.14
C VAL A 74 4.96 -3.22 9.00
N SER A 75 4.36 -2.97 7.83
CA SER A 75 5.06 -2.35 6.70
C SER A 75 5.49 -0.92 7.00
N LEU A 76 4.65 -0.13 7.67
CA LEU A 76 4.97 1.23 8.12
C LEU A 76 6.12 1.22 9.13
N ALA A 77 6.12 0.31 10.10
CA ALA A 77 7.22 0.17 11.06
C ALA A 77 8.55 -0.14 10.35
N LYS A 78 8.53 -1.08 9.39
CA LYS A 78 9.70 -1.42 8.57
C LYS A 78 10.22 -0.24 7.75
N LEU A 79 9.33 0.50 7.09
CA LEU A 79 9.68 1.66 6.28
C LEU A 79 10.22 2.83 7.13
N ARG A 80 9.83 2.92 8.41
CA ARG A 80 10.32 3.91 9.37
C ARG A 80 11.60 3.49 10.09
N GLY A 81 12.01 2.24 9.96
CA GLY A 81 13.13 1.68 10.72
C GLY A 81 12.83 1.49 12.21
N GLU A 82 11.55 1.51 12.61
CA GLU A 82 11.14 1.22 13.99
C GLU A 82 10.98 -0.30 14.17
N PRO A 83 11.39 -0.89 15.30
CA PRO A 83 11.02 -2.25 15.62
C PRO A 83 9.50 -2.31 15.75
N ALA A 84 8.85 -3.20 14.99
CA ALA A 84 7.41 -3.44 15.09
C ALA A 84 7.07 -3.80 16.55
N ALA A 85 6.27 -2.96 17.21
CA ALA A 85 5.89 -3.08 18.62
C ALA A 85 4.69 -4.00 18.84
#